data_AF-A0A9C9JNC2-F1
#
_entry.id   AF-A0A9C9JNC2-F1
#
_cell.length_a   1.000
_cell.length_b   1.000
_cell.length_c   1.000
_cell.angle_alpha   90.00
_cell.angle_beta   90.00
_cell.angle_gamma   90.00
#
_symmetry.space_group_name_H-M   'P 1'
#
loop_
_entity.id
_entity.type
_entity.pdbx_description
1 polymer ?
#
loop_
_entity_poly.entity_id
_entity_poly.type
_entity_poly.pdbx_seq_one_letter_code
_entity_poly.pdbx_strand_id
1 'polypeptide(L)'
;MARTGYIVTAALLLTFLHGCGGTNSTSQSDVLVPETQSPAAGATADQVISNGAFELHVLSSSFELGGAGTFALAVTDDETSTTATVSGNVEQLRAAHIRLDYPADRLHPVTCEYGGWTGIEQDQLLQYTVLDDPGSVHHGTVLIRPKERPGVTGEVELLVVSFAPGAAAVVREAASVPTAQASAIPDLSVNTATGECSFSYYNVGDYNQNSLVEIADITPLGMHFSEQSPDFPDPFPPDSIGSVVDGNNNGEVEIADLTPIGQNWENSVTGWRLYAGAEADYPETATDDNGEAQ
;
A
#
# COMPACT_ATOMS: atom_id res chain seq x y z
N MET A 1 -10.13 14.19 -46.37
CA MET A 1 -8.66 14.13 -46.33
C MET A 1 -8.27 12.78 -45.77
N ALA A 2 -7.64 11.94 -46.59
CA ALA A 2 -7.20 10.60 -46.22
C ALA A 2 -5.80 10.63 -45.60
N ARG A 3 -5.58 9.85 -44.55
CA ARG A 3 -4.25 9.42 -44.05
C ARG A 3 -4.38 7.94 -43.70
N THR A 4 -4.00 7.04 -44.59
CA THR A 4 -2.67 6.42 -44.73
C THR A 4 -2.33 5.55 -43.51
N GLY A 5 -2.55 4.24 -43.69
CA GLY A 5 -2.11 3.21 -42.75
C GLY A 5 -0.63 2.87 -42.91
N TYR A 6 -0.11 2.13 -41.92
CA TYR A 6 1.15 1.42 -42.01
C TYR A 6 0.96 -0.04 -41.62
N ILE A 7 1.40 -0.90 -42.53
CA ILE A 7 1.70 -2.33 -42.34
C ILE A 7 3.18 -2.38 -41.97
N VAL A 8 3.55 -3.16 -40.96
CA VAL A 8 4.95 -3.59 -40.77
C VAL A 8 5.01 -5.10 -40.63
N THR A 9 5.93 -5.63 -41.43
CA THR A 9 6.16 -7.01 -41.85
C THR A 9 6.90 -7.84 -40.81
N ALA A 10 6.55 -9.12 -40.73
CA ALA A 10 7.27 -10.15 -39.98
C ALA A 10 8.69 -10.40 -40.52
N ALA A 11 9.62 -10.75 -39.63
CA ALA A 11 10.89 -11.38 -39.98
C ALA A 11 11.04 -12.72 -39.24
N LEU A 12 11.29 -13.74 -40.04
CA LEU A 12 11.54 -15.15 -39.72
C LEU A 12 13.05 -15.42 -39.87
N LEU A 13 13.69 -16.07 -38.90
CA LEU A 13 14.88 -16.97 -39.00
C LEU A 13 15.56 -17.07 -37.61
N LEU A 14 16.23 -18.12 -37.16
CA LEU A 14 16.53 -19.46 -37.65
C LEU A 14 16.92 -20.29 -36.42
N THR A 15 16.50 -21.55 -36.40
CA THR A 15 16.88 -22.56 -35.41
C THR A 15 18.35 -22.97 -35.55
N PHE A 16 19.06 -23.18 -34.44
CA PHE A 16 20.15 -24.16 -34.37
C PHE A 16 19.90 -25.11 -33.20
N LEU A 17 20.15 -26.39 -33.49
CA LEU A 17 19.88 -27.56 -32.66
C LEU A 17 21.23 -28.27 -32.48
N HIS A 18 21.47 -28.77 -31.25
CA HIS A 18 22.37 -29.85 -30.80
C HIS A 18 23.39 -29.45 -29.73
N GLY A 19 23.31 -30.19 -28.62
CA GLY A 19 24.36 -30.29 -27.60
C GLY A 19 23.91 -31.15 -26.42
N CYS A 20 23.93 -32.48 -26.59
CA CYS A 20 23.71 -33.46 -25.51
C CYS A 20 24.78 -33.35 -24.41
N GLY A 21 24.36 -33.62 -23.17
CA GLY A 21 25.17 -34.37 -22.21
C GLY A 21 25.17 -33.83 -20.78
N GLY A 22 24.76 -34.68 -19.83
CA GLY A 22 25.44 -34.73 -18.53
C GLY A 22 24.59 -34.60 -17.28
N THR A 23 24.23 -35.77 -16.75
CA THR A 23 24.18 -36.13 -15.31
C THR A 23 23.17 -35.45 -14.39
N ASN A 24 22.20 -36.26 -13.95
CA ASN A 24 21.41 -36.08 -12.72
C ASN A 24 22.34 -35.87 -11.52
N SER A 25 22.37 -34.65 -11.00
CA SER A 25 22.76 -34.35 -9.62
C SER A 25 21.46 -34.09 -8.86
N THR A 26 21.10 -34.98 -7.95
CA THR A 26 20.05 -34.70 -6.97
C THR A 26 20.59 -33.65 -6.03
N SER A 27 20.38 -32.38 -6.36
CA SER A 27 20.61 -31.26 -5.45
C SER A 27 19.56 -31.34 -4.37
N GLN A 28 19.96 -31.87 -3.23
CA GLN A 28 19.26 -31.70 -1.96
C GLN A 28 19.21 -30.18 -1.72
N SER A 29 18.04 -29.59 -1.93
CA SER A 29 17.76 -28.20 -1.61
C SER A 29 17.91 -28.05 -0.10
N ASP A 30 19.09 -27.60 0.33
CA ASP A 30 19.33 -27.11 1.68
C ASP A 30 18.38 -25.93 1.88
N VAL A 31 17.24 -26.19 2.52
CA VAL A 31 16.36 -25.15 3.03
C VAL A 31 17.18 -24.43 4.10
N LEU A 32 17.79 -23.30 3.71
CA LEU A 32 18.37 -22.35 4.64
C LEU A 32 17.22 -21.92 5.56
N VAL A 33 17.20 -22.43 6.79
CA VAL A 33 16.29 -21.94 7.82
C VAL A 33 16.85 -20.58 8.25
N PRO A 34 16.21 -19.45 7.92
CA PRO A 34 16.70 -18.15 8.33
C PRO A 34 16.72 -18.06 9.86
N GLU A 35 17.75 -17.39 10.38
CA GLU A 35 17.93 -17.18 11.81
C GLU A 35 16.83 -16.23 12.31
N THR A 36 15.78 -16.78 12.94
CA THR A 36 14.66 -15.99 13.46
C THR A 36 15.09 -15.19 14.69
N GLN A 37 15.13 -13.86 14.58
CA GLN A 37 15.26 -12.99 15.75
C GLN A 37 13.87 -12.68 16.30
N SER A 38 13.66 -12.98 17.58
CA SER A 38 12.41 -12.68 18.28
C SER A 38 12.49 -11.30 18.94
N PRO A 39 11.63 -10.34 18.57
CA PRO A 39 11.55 -9.07 19.28
C PRO A 39 10.88 -9.25 20.63
N ALA A 40 11.34 -8.51 21.63
CA ALA A 40 10.64 -8.39 22.90
C ALA A 40 9.26 -7.73 22.69
N ALA A 41 8.29 -8.09 23.53
CA ALA A 41 6.98 -7.43 23.56
C ALA A 41 7.14 -5.91 23.68
N GLY A 42 6.56 -5.17 22.74
CA GLY A 42 6.76 -3.71 22.59
C GLY A 42 7.88 -3.32 21.61
N ALA A 43 8.18 -4.17 20.61
CA ALA A 43 9.10 -3.80 19.54
C ALA A 43 8.59 -2.57 18.78
N THR A 44 9.30 -1.46 18.96
CA THR A 44 9.07 -0.20 18.24
C THR A 44 9.91 -0.08 16.98
N ALA A 45 10.63 -1.14 16.60
CA ALA A 45 11.53 -1.15 15.47
C ALA A 45 11.04 -2.15 14.43
N ASP A 46 11.23 -1.80 13.16
CA ASP A 46 10.92 -2.69 12.05
C ASP A 46 11.76 -3.96 12.14
N GLN A 47 11.15 -5.11 11.84
CA GLN A 47 11.88 -6.36 11.71
C GLN A 47 12.28 -6.53 10.25
N VAL A 48 13.54 -6.90 9.99
CA VAL A 48 14.04 -7.14 8.65
C VAL A 48 14.50 -8.59 8.54
N ILE A 49 13.96 -9.32 7.57
CA ILE A 49 14.22 -10.75 7.35
C ILE A 49 14.60 -10.95 5.89
N SER A 50 15.85 -11.34 5.62
CA SER A 50 16.34 -11.56 4.26
C SER A 50 16.28 -13.05 3.88
N ASN A 51 15.87 -13.34 2.65
CA ASN A 51 15.98 -14.67 2.04
C ASN A 51 16.42 -14.55 0.58
N GLY A 52 17.72 -14.77 0.34
CA GLY A 52 18.32 -14.58 -0.98
C GLY A 52 18.29 -13.11 -1.41
N ALA A 53 17.60 -12.83 -2.52
CA ALA A 53 17.43 -11.48 -3.06
C ALA A 53 16.17 -10.76 -2.54
N PHE A 54 15.40 -11.42 -1.66
CA PHE A 54 14.20 -10.86 -1.06
C PHE A 54 14.48 -10.34 0.35
N GLU A 55 13.82 -9.25 0.72
CA GLU A 55 13.86 -8.68 2.07
C GLU A 55 12.44 -8.39 2.56
N LEU A 56 12.04 -9.03 3.65
CA LEU A 56 10.78 -8.77 4.32
C LEU A 56 11.01 -7.75 5.44
N HIS A 57 10.32 -6.62 5.34
CA HIS A 57 10.19 -5.61 6.39
C HIS A 57 8.84 -5.77 7.07
N VAL A 58 8.84 -6.10 8.36
CA VAL A 58 7.66 -6.02 9.21
C VAL A 58 7.69 -4.66 9.88
N LEU A 59 6.78 -3.78 9.48
CA LEU A 59 6.74 -2.41 9.94
C LEU A 59 6.28 -2.36 11.40
N SER A 60 6.85 -1.44 12.17
CA SER A 60 6.49 -1.20 13.58
C SER A 60 4.99 -0.94 13.79
N SER A 61 4.31 -0.36 12.79
CA SER A 61 2.86 -0.15 12.80
C SER A 61 2.02 -1.44 12.88
N SER A 62 2.62 -2.60 12.57
CA SER A 62 1.99 -3.92 12.81
C SER A 62 1.61 -4.14 14.29
N PHE A 63 2.31 -3.49 15.21
CA PHE A 63 2.15 -3.72 16.66
C PHE A 63 1.45 -2.57 17.38
N GLU A 64 1.02 -1.52 16.68
CA GLU A 64 0.37 -0.33 17.28
C GLU A 64 -0.97 -0.67 17.96
N LEU A 65 -1.68 -1.66 17.44
CA LEU A 65 -2.92 -2.16 18.04
C LEU A 65 -2.68 -3.20 19.16
N GLY A 66 -1.41 -3.42 19.52
CA GLY A 66 -0.94 -4.43 20.45
C GLY A 66 -0.55 -5.74 19.78
N GLY A 67 -0.13 -6.68 20.62
CA GLY A 67 0.40 -7.97 20.18
C GLY A 67 1.91 -7.97 19.97
N ALA A 68 2.44 -9.13 19.65
CA ALA A 68 3.84 -9.37 19.35
C ALA A 68 3.96 -10.56 18.41
N GLY A 69 5.14 -10.79 17.84
CA GLY A 69 5.36 -11.98 17.04
C GLY A 69 6.68 -11.98 16.29
N THR A 70 7.02 -13.16 15.79
CA THR A 70 8.11 -13.39 14.84
C THR A 70 7.55 -13.72 13.49
N PHE A 71 8.15 -13.17 12.45
CA PHE A 71 7.78 -13.47 11.07
C PHE A 71 8.88 -14.26 10.37
N ALA A 72 8.51 -14.93 9.29
CA ALA A 72 9.39 -15.70 8.45
C ALA A 72 9.05 -15.44 6.98
N LEU A 73 10.09 -15.47 6.15
CA LEU A 73 9.99 -15.38 4.70
C LEU A 73 10.54 -16.67 4.08
N ALA A 74 9.68 -17.42 3.41
CA ALA A 74 10.07 -18.57 2.61
C ALA A 74 9.97 -18.22 1.12
N VAL A 75 11.06 -18.42 0.38
CA VAL A 75 11.11 -18.21 -1.07
C VAL A 75 11.33 -19.56 -1.75
N THR A 76 10.46 -19.90 -2.70
CA THR A 76 10.57 -21.10 -3.53
C THR A 76 10.67 -20.69 -4.99
N ASP A 77 11.73 -21.12 -5.66
CA ASP A 77 11.91 -20.92 -7.10
C ASP A 77 11.57 -22.22 -7.85
N ASP A 78 10.78 -22.10 -8.91
CA ASP A 78 10.61 -23.13 -9.93
C ASP A 78 11.07 -22.63 -11.31
N GLU A 79 10.97 -23.45 -12.36
CA GLU A 79 11.44 -23.09 -13.71
C GLU A 79 10.67 -21.91 -14.34
N THR A 80 9.48 -21.60 -13.82
CA THR A 80 8.48 -20.70 -14.42
C THR A 80 8.02 -19.58 -13.50
N SER A 81 8.20 -19.71 -12.19
CA SER A 81 7.76 -18.78 -11.17
C SER A 81 8.66 -18.80 -9.94
N THR A 82 8.65 -17.68 -9.23
CA THR A 82 9.15 -17.58 -7.86
C THR A 82 7.97 -17.32 -6.94
N THR A 83 7.87 -18.01 -5.82
CA THR A 83 6.83 -17.78 -4.80
C THR A 83 7.47 -17.32 -3.51
N ALA A 84 6.97 -16.22 -2.94
CA ALA A 84 7.35 -15.75 -1.61
C ALA A 84 6.16 -15.92 -0.64
N THR A 85 6.35 -16.71 0.42
CA THR A 85 5.37 -16.94 1.48
C THR A 85 5.82 -16.22 2.74
N VAL A 86 4.94 -15.37 3.29
CA VAL A 86 5.15 -14.71 4.57
C VAL A 86 4.26 -15.36 5.62
N SER A 87 4.89 -15.86 6.68
CA SER A 87 4.22 -16.44 7.84
C SER A 87 4.75 -15.87 9.14
N GLY A 88 4.12 -16.20 10.26
CA GLY A 88 4.62 -15.82 11.57
C GLY A 88 4.00 -16.61 12.71
N ASN A 89 4.67 -16.58 13.85
CA ASN A 89 4.14 -17.04 15.13
C ASN A 89 3.92 -15.82 16.02
N VAL A 90 2.66 -15.56 16.35
CA VAL A 90 2.21 -14.28 16.87
C VAL A 90 1.42 -14.45 18.16
N GLU A 91 1.38 -13.40 18.98
CA GLU A 91 0.62 -13.31 20.22
C GLU A 91 -0.25 -12.06 20.18
N GLN A 92 -1.56 -12.23 20.28
CA GLN A 92 -2.55 -11.15 20.25
C GLN A 92 -2.41 -10.15 19.08
N LEU A 93 -1.96 -10.61 17.90
CA LEU A 93 -1.79 -9.75 16.73
C LEU A 93 -3.14 -9.25 16.21
N ARG A 94 -3.22 -7.96 15.90
CA ARG A 94 -4.44 -7.30 15.37
C ARG A 94 -4.23 -6.55 14.07
N ALA A 95 -2.98 -6.23 13.74
CA ALA A 95 -2.58 -5.69 12.46
C ALA A 95 -1.29 -6.36 12.02
N ALA A 96 -1.07 -6.42 10.72
CA ALA A 96 0.22 -6.75 10.13
C ALA A 96 0.42 -5.82 8.93
N HIS A 97 1.43 -4.98 8.99
CA HIS A 97 1.88 -4.14 7.89
C HIS A 97 3.28 -4.58 7.49
N ILE A 98 3.41 -5.04 6.25
CA ILE A 98 4.66 -5.56 5.75
C ILE A 98 4.99 -4.96 4.40
N ARG A 99 6.29 -4.90 4.11
CA ARG A 99 6.84 -4.60 2.79
C ARG A 99 7.79 -5.74 2.42
N LEU A 100 7.61 -6.30 1.24
CA LEU A 100 8.46 -7.34 0.68
C LEU A 100 9.23 -6.78 -0.51
N ASP A 101 10.53 -6.60 -0.36
CA ASP A 101 11.42 -6.17 -1.42
C ASP A 101 11.84 -7.35 -2.29
N TYR A 102 11.94 -7.12 -3.60
CA TYR A 102 12.31 -8.12 -4.60
C TYR A 102 13.15 -7.52 -5.74
N PRO A 103 13.92 -8.34 -6.49
CA PRO A 103 14.73 -7.84 -7.60
C PRO A 103 13.85 -7.50 -8.84
N ALA A 104 13.36 -6.27 -8.92
CA ALA A 104 12.45 -5.78 -9.98
C ALA A 104 13.02 -5.84 -11.41
N ASP A 105 14.34 -5.94 -11.56
CA ASP A 105 14.99 -6.13 -12.86
C ASP A 105 14.82 -7.57 -13.38
N ARG A 106 14.50 -8.52 -12.50
CA ARG A 106 14.43 -9.95 -12.77
C ARG A 106 13.06 -10.57 -12.55
N LEU A 107 12.23 -9.96 -11.70
CA LEU A 107 10.94 -10.48 -11.29
C LEU A 107 9.88 -9.38 -11.31
N HIS A 108 8.62 -9.78 -11.46
CA HIS A 108 7.46 -8.93 -11.17
C HIS A 108 6.35 -9.77 -10.53
N PRO A 109 5.61 -9.20 -9.56
CA PRO A 109 4.49 -9.89 -8.95
C PRO A 109 3.36 -10.09 -9.98
N VAL A 110 2.68 -11.23 -9.87
CA VAL A 110 1.57 -11.61 -10.77
C VAL A 110 0.30 -11.84 -9.98
N THR A 111 0.40 -12.54 -8.84
CA THR A 111 -0.73 -12.80 -7.96
C THR A 111 -0.31 -12.66 -6.50
N CYS A 112 -1.29 -12.35 -5.65
CA CYS A 112 -1.18 -12.40 -4.21
C CYS A 112 -2.36 -13.20 -3.68
N GLU A 113 -2.08 -14.23 -2.88
CA GLU A 113 -3.08 -14.97 -2.13
C GLU A 113 -2.99 -14.57 -0.66
N TYR A 114 -4.14 -14.32 -0.03
CA TYR A 114 -4.21 -14.00 1.38
C TYR A 114 -4.20 -15.27 2.21
N GLY A 115 -3.28 -15.34 3.17
CA GLY A 115 -3.24 -16.43 4.13
C GLY A 115 -4.37 -16.32 5.16
N GLY A 116 -4.54 -17.39 5.93
CA GLY A 116 -5.54 -17.46 6.98
C GLY A 116 -4.99 -17.04 8.34
N TRP A 117 -5.79 -16.26 9.07
CA TRP A 117 -5.55 -15.97 10.49
C TRP A 117 -6.33 -16.99 11.31
N THR A 118 -5.63 -17.90 12.01
CA THR A 118 -6.29 -19.00 12.75
C THR A 118 -7.34 -18.45 13.72
N GLY A 119 -8.60 -18.87 13.54
CA GLY A 119 -9.72 -18.48 14.41
C GLY A 119 -10.37 -17.14 14.06
N ILE A 120 -9.96 -16.49 12.97
CA ILE A 120 -10.57 -15.27 12.44
C ILE A 120 -11.12 -15.57 11.04
N GLU A 121 -12.38 -15.20 10.81
CA GLU A 121 -13.01 -15.33 9.48
C GLU A 121 -12.53 -14.21 8.55
N GLN A 122 -12.47 -14.46 7.24
CA GLN A 122 -11.93 -13.46 6.29
C GLN A 122 -12.75 -12.15 6.27
N ASP A 123 -14.05 -12.20 6.52
CA ASP A 123 -14.93 -11.03 6.62
C ASP A 123 -14.74 -10.21 7.91
N GLN A 124 -13.86 -10.68 8.81
CA GLN A 124 -13.43 -9.97 10.01
C GLN A 124 -12.11 -9.23 9.80
N LEU A 125 -11.50 -9.35 8.62
CA LEU A 125 -10.24 -8.72 8.26
C LEU A 125 -10.48 -7.66 7.17
N LEU A 126 -9.78 -6.55 7.29
CA LEU A 126 -9.57 -5.60 6.23
C LEU A 126 -8.17 -5.85 5.65
N GLN A 127 -8.09 -6.17 4.36
CA GLN A 127 -6.84 -6.54 3.70
C GLN A 127 -6.61 -5.67 2.46
N TYR A 128 -5.37 -5.22 2.28
CA TYR A 128 -4.97 -4.43 1.13
C TYR A 128 -3.55 -4.82 0.71
N THR A 129 -3.32 -4.90 -0.61
CA THR A 129 -2.00 -5.20 -1.18
C THR A 129 -1.75 -4.33 -2.40
N VAL A 130 -0.53 -3.80 -2.51
CA VAL A 130 -0.03 -3.08 -3.68
C VAL A 130 1.01 -3.95 -4.38
N LEU A 131 0.75 -4.29 -5.65
CA LEU A 131 1.63 -5.08 -6.50
C LEU A 131 2.29 -4.27 -7.62
N ASP A 132 1.78 -3.07 -7.90
CA ASP A 132 2.19 -2.27 -9.04
C ASP A 132 3.40 -1.37 -8.75
N ASP A 133 3.96 -1.45 -7.53
CA ASP A 133 5.20 -0.77 -7.13
C ASP A 133 6.43 -1.62 -7.50
N PRO A 134 7.27 -1.21 -8.49
CA PRO A 134 8.41 -2.00 -8.91
C PRO A 134 9.49 -2.09 -7.83
N GLY A 135 9.70 -3.29 -7.31
CA GLY A 135 10.73 -3.61 -6.32
C GLY A 135 10.20 -3.83 -4.91
N SER A 136 8.94 -3.50 -4.66
CA SER A 136 8.28 -3.70 -3.36
C SER A 136 6.86 -4.24 -3.52
N VAL A 137 6.47 -5.14 -2.62
CA VAL A 137 5.05 -5.50 -2.41
C VAL A 137 4.67 -5.00 -1.02
N HIS A 138 3.70 -4.11 -0.95
CA HIS A 138 3.15 -3.65 0.33
C HIS A 138 1.89 -4.45 0.64
N HIS A 139 1.78 -4.92 1.89
CA HIS A 139 0.59 -5.62 2.34
C HIS A 139 0.21 -5.22 3.76
N GLY A 140 -1.08 -5.01 3.94
CA GLY A 140 -1.68 -4.68 5.21
C GLY A 140 -2.87 -5.58 5.47
N THR A 141 -2.93 -6.13 6.68
CA THR A 141 -4.12 -6.82 7.20
C THR A 141 -4.43 -6.24 8.58
N VAL A 142 -5.68 -5.84 8.81
CA VAL A 142 -6.16 -5.32 10.09
C VAL A 142 -7.44 -6.03 10.50
N LEU A 143 -7.53 -6.41 11.77
CA LEU A 143 -8.75 -6.94 12.36
C LEU A 143 -9.80 -5.82 12.46
N ILE A 144 -10.97 -6.02 11.87
CA ILE A 144 -12.10 -5.09 11.97
C ILE A 144 -12.53 -4.97 13.44
N ARG A 145 -12.64 -3.72 13.92
CA ARG A 145 -12.92 -3.37 15.32
C ARG A 145 -11.95 -4.06 16.29
N PRO A 146 -10.64 -3.78 16.17
CA PRO A 146 -9.59 -4.53 16.86
C PRO A 146 -9.63 -4.35 18.39
N LYS A 147 -10.26 -3.28 18.88
CA LYS A 147 -10.47 -3.02 20.32
C LYS A 147 -11.57 -3.90 20.94
N GLU A 148 -12.51 -4.38 20.12
CA GLU A 148 -13.65 -5.19 20.55
C GLU A 148 -13.38 -6.69 20.49
N ARG A 149 -12.26 -7.09 19.86
CA ARG A 149 -11.95 -8.47 19.54
C ARG A 149 -10.59 -8.89 20.12
N PRO A 150 -10.43 -10.16 20.53
CA PRO A 150 -9.13 -10.70 20.86
C PRO A 150 -8.25 -10.71 19.61
N GLY A 151 -6.95 -10.46 19.78
CA GLY A 151 -5.98 -10.63 18.69
C GLY A 151 -5.69 -12.10 18.42
N VAL A 152 -5.05 -12.37 17.29
CA VAL A 152 -4.66 -13.72 16.86
C VAL A 152 -3.44 -14.19 17.63
N THR A 153 -3.46 -15.46 18.05
CA THR A 153 -2.33 -16.09 18.73
C THR A 153 -2.05 -17.44 18.08
N GLY A 154 -0.78 -17.74 17.82
CA GLY A 154 -0.31 -18.96 17.17
C GLY A 154 0.28 -18.68 15.78
N GLU A 155 0.31 -19.72 14.96
CA GLU A 155 0.82 -19.63 13.59
C GLU A 155 -0.19 -18.92 12.67
N VAL A 156 0.33 -18.00 11.87
CA VAL A 156 -0.41 -17.28 10.82
C VAL A 156 0.35 -17.36 9.50
N GLU A 157 -0.39 -17.49 8.41
CA GLU A 157 0.10 -17.18 7.07
C GLU A 157 -0.49 -15.83 6.70
N LEU A 158 0.36 -14.86 6.38
CA LEU A 158 -0.11 -13.52 6.03
C LEU A 158 -0.45 -13.45 4.54
N LEU A 159 0.50 -13.82 3.69
CA LEU A 159 0.35 -13.74 2.25
C LEU A 159 1.30 -14.68 1.51
N VAL A 160 0.91 -15.00 0.27
CA VAL A 160 1.72 -15.70 -0.71
C VAL A 160 1.75 -14.88 -2.00
N VAL A 161 2.91 -14.35 -2.39
CA VAL A 161 3.09 -13.66 -3.68
C VAL A 161 3.70 -14.62 -4.69
N SER A 162 3.09 -14.70 -5.88
CA SER A 162 3.72 -15.36 -7.03
C SER A 162 4.31 -14.32 -7.97
N PHE A 163 5.55 -14.54 -8.38
CA PHE A 163 6.31 -13.71 -9.30
C PHE A 163 6.56 -14.47 -10.60
N ALA A 164 6.49 -13.76 -11.72
CA ALA A 164 6.96 -14.24 -13.01
C ALA A 164 8.36 -13.68 -13.31
N PRO A 165 9.17 -14.40 -14.11
CA PRO A 165 10.47 -13.92 -14.54
C PRO A 165 10.36 -12.73 -15.50
N GLY A 166 11.38 -11.88 -15.45
CA GLY A 166 11.49 -10.63 -16.18
C GLY A 166 11.03 -9.42 -15.36
N ALA A 167 11.58 -8.25 -15.67
CA ALA A 167 11.06 -7.01 -15.14
C ALA A 167 9.59 -6.85 -15.51
N ALA A 168 8.82 -6.19 -14.65
CA ALA A 168 7.45 -5.81 -14.96
C ALA A 168 7.45 -5.14 -16.33
N ALA A 169 6.49 -5.49 -17.19
CA ALA A 169 6.29 -4.70 -18.40
C ALA A 169 6.13 -3.26 -17.92
N VAL A 170 7.01 -2.36 -18.38
CA VAL A 170 6.94 -0.95 -18.01
C VAL A 170 5.60 -0.45 -18.49
N VAL A 171 4.60 -0.51 -17.62
CA VAL A 171 3.35 0.20 -17.80
C VAL A 171 3.81 1.63 -17.80
N ARG A 172 3.64 2.30 -18.94
CA ARG A 172 3.89 3.73 -19.02
C ARG A 172 2.80 4.40 -18.22
N GLU A 173 2.97 4.43 -16.92
CA GLU A 173 2.23 5.32 -16.08
C GLU A 173 2.78 6.71 -16.36
N ALA A 174 1.99 7.51 -17.07
CA ALA A 174 2.16 8.92 -16.93
C ALA A 174 1.67 9.21 -15.51
N ALA A 175 2.60 9.50 -14.59
CA ALA A 175 2.28 10.31 -13.43
C ALA A 175 1.76 11.64 -13.98
N SER A 176 0.46 11.69 -14.30
CA SER A 176 -0.19 12.96 -14.47
C SER A 176 -0.04 13.65 -13.13
N VAL A 177 0.47 14.88 -13.14
CA VAL A 177 0.33 15.79 -12.01
C VAL A 177 -1.10 15.63 -11.52
N PRO A 178 -1.35 15.33 -10.23
CA PRO A 178 -2.71 15.18 -9.72
C PRO A 178 -3.54 16.38 -10.19
N THR A 179 -4.38 16.17 -11.20
CA THR A 179 -5.28 17.23 -11.71
C THR A 179 -6.52 17.32 -10.84
N ALA A 180 -6.73 16.32 -9.99
CA ALA A 180 -7.76 16.35 -8.98
C ALA A 180 -7.32 17.29 -7.86
N GLN A 181 -8.21 18.20 -7.46
CA GLN A 181 -8.16 18.97 -6.23
C GLN A 181 -8.27 18.08 -4.97
N ALA A 182 -7.72 16.87 -4.99
CA ALA A 182 -7.85 15.86 -3.93
C ALA A 182 -7.25 16.32 -2.60
N SER A 183 -6.33 17.28 -2.61
CA SER A 183 -5.80 17.94 -1.41
C SER A 183 -6.18 19.43 -1.33
N ALA A 184 -7.17 19.87 -2.11
CA ALA A 184 -7.67 21.24 -2.01
C ALA A 184 -8.42 21.39 -0.69
N ILE A 185 -8.04 22.43 0.04
CA ILE A 185 -8.65 22.79 1.31
C ILE A 185 -10.05 23.36 1.04
N PRO A 186 -11.14 22.73 1.53
CA PRO A 186 -12.50 23.24 1.30
C PRO A 186 -12.90 24.36 2.27
N ASP A 187 -12.19 24.53 3.39
CA ASP A 187 -12.61 25.34 4.53
C ASP A 187 -11.67 26.50 4.87
N LEU A 188 -10.96 27.03 3.87
CA LEU A 188 -10.06 28.16 4.03
C LEU A 188 -10.80 29.39 4.58
N SER A 189 -10.37 29.85 5.75
CA SER A 189 -10.86 31.08 6.38
C SER A 189 -9.71 32.05 6.64
N VAL A 190 -9.97 33.35 6.41
CA VAL A 190 -8.99 34.43 6.59
C VAL A 190 -9.59 35.53 7.46
N ASN A 191 -8.95 35.81 8.59
CA ASN A 191 -9.23 36.99 9.39
C ASN A 191 -8.50 38.20 8.79
N THR A 192 -9.22 39.03 8.04
CA THR A 192 -8.64 40.19 7.34
C THR A 192 -8.11 41.29 8.27
N ALA A 193 -8.51 41.30 9.55
CA ALA A 193 -8.01 42.27 10.51
C ALA A 193 -6.64 41.87 11.09
N THR A 194 -6.39 40.57 11.27
CA THR A 194 -5.14 40.04 11.83
C THR A 194 -4.20 39.46 10.78
N GLY A 195 -4.73 39.13 9.59
CA GLY A 195 -4.04 38.37 8.56
C GLY A 195 -3.94 36.87 8.88
N GLU A 196 -4.62 36.38 9.93
CA GLU A 196 -4.59 34.97 10.30
C GLU A 196 -5.40 34.14 9.30
N CYS A 197 -4.82 33.01 8.91
CA CYS A 197 -5.44 32.05 8.02
C CYS A 197 -5.62 30.72 8.77
N SER A 198 -6.78 30.11 8.65
CA SER A 198 -7.10 28.82 9.25
C SER A 198 -7.77 27.91 8.22
N PHE A 199 -7.36 26.65 8.21
CA PHE A 199 -7.91 25.60 7.37
C PHE A 199 -7.64 24.25 7.99
N SER A 200 -8.42 23.24 7.59
CA SER A 200 -8.22 21.87 8.01
C SER A 200 -7.12 21.19 7.20
N TYR A 201 -6.41 20.27 7.85
CA TYR A 201 -5.54 19.32 7.16
C TYR A 201 -6.38 18.47 6.21
N TYR A 202 -5.95 18.32 4.95
CA TYR A 202 -6.67 17.50 3.97
C TYR A 202 -5.70 16.80 3.01
N ASN A 203 -5.62 15.48 3.14
CA ASN A 203 -4.90 14.59 2.24
C ASN A 203 -5.74 13.31 2.10
N VAL A 204 -6.48 13.19 1.00
CA VAL A 204 -7.42 12.08 0.80
C VAL A 204 -6.67 10.75 0.82
N GLY A 205 -7.10 9.83 1.68
CA GLY A 205 -6.46 8.52 1.89
C GLY A 205 -5.51 8.47 3.09
N ASP A 206 -5.07 9.61 3.63
CA ASP A 206 -4.21 9.68 4.82
C ASP A 206 -5.09 9.74 6.08
N TYR A 207 -5.63 8.57 6.42
CA TYR A 207 -6.59 8.42 7.51
C TYR A 207 -5.92 8.44 8.89
N ASN A 208 -4.61 8.22 8.97
CA ASN A 208 -3.85 8.33 10.21
C ASN A 208 -3.26 9.74 10.45
N GLN A 209 -3.38 10.63 9.46
CA GLN A 209 -2.94 12.03 9.46
C GLN A 209 -1.43 12.21 9.68
N ASN A 210 -0.61 11.30 9.15
CA ASN A 210 0.85 11.37 9.25
C ASN A 210 1.51 12.11 8.07
N SER A 211 0.71 12.67 7.16
CA SER A 211 1.16 13.36 5.94
C SER A 211 1.61 12.46 4.78
N LEU A 212 1.36 11.16 4.83
CA LEU A 212 1.68 10.18 3.79
C LEU A 212 0.53 9.17 3.66
N VAL A 213 0.00 8.99 2.46
CA VAL A 213 -0.94 7.90 2.17
C VAL A 213 -0.16 6.60 1.98
N GLU A 214 -0.31 5.66 2.90
CA GLU A 214 0.40 4.38 2.91
C GLU A 214 -0.44 3.25 3.49
N ILE A 215 0.17 2.07 3.63
CA ILE A 215 -0.54 0.88 4.13
C ILE A 215 -1.09 1.05 5.54
N ALA A 216 -0.46 1.89 6.36
CA ALA A 216 -0.87 2.14 7.74
C ALA A 216 -2.24 2.83 7.83
N ASP A 217 -2.70 3.52 6.78
CA ASP A 217 -4.00 4.20 6.75
C ASP A 217 -5.20 3.25 6.78
N ILE A 218 -5.00 1.96 6.50
CA ILE A 218 -6.07 0.97 6.69
C ILE A 218 -6.39 0.73 8.17
N THR A 219 -5.51 1.13 9.10
CA THR A 219 -5.71 0.90 10.54
C THR A 219 -6.85 1.75 11.12
N PRO A 220 -6.86 3.10 10.94
CA PRO A 220 -8.04 3.91 11.24
C PRO A 220 -9.32 3.40 10.59
N LEU A 221 -9.25 2.98 9.32
CA LEU A 221 -10.38 2.40 8.60
C LEU A 221 -10.92 1.14 9.28
N GLY A 222 -10.04 0.18 9.61
CA GLY A 222 -10.43 -1.03 10.33
C GLY A 222 -10.96 -0.78 11.75
N MET A 223 -10.49 0.28 12.41
CA MET A 223 -10.99 0.69 13.74
C MET A 223 -12.43 1.22 13.69
N HIS A 224 -12.75 2.01 12.67
CA HIS A 224 -14.04 2.70 12.51
C HIS A 224 -15.01 2.00 11.54
N PHE A 225 -14.66 0.79 11.08
CA PHE A 225 -15.45 0.07 10.09
C PHE A 225 -16.92 -0.14 10.52
N SER A 226 -17.83 0.13 9.58
CA SER A 226 -19.28 0.15 9.75
C SER A 226 -19.80 1.21 10.74
N GLU A 227 -19.05 2.27 11.00
CA GLU A 227 -19.59 3.48 11.62
C GLU A 227 -20.35 4.31 10.59
N GLN A 228 -21.42 4.97 11.04
CA GLN A 228 -22.24 5.86 10.22
C GLN A 228 -22.28 7.25 10.85
N SER A 229 -22.39 8.27 9.99
CA SER A 229 -22.60 9.64 10.41
C SER A 229 -23.85 9.75 11.29
N PRO A 230 -23.85 10.61 12.32
CA PRO A 230 -25.05 10.90 13.11
C PRO A 230 -26.27 11.31 12.27
N ASP A 231 -26.03 11.87 11.08
CA ASP A 231 -27.04 12.38 10.15
C ASP A 231 -27.14 11.54 8.84
N PHE A 232 -26.74 10.26 8.86
CA PHE A 232 -26.74 9.38 7.67
C PHE A 232 -28.04 9.48 6.83
N PRO A 233 -27.95 9.62 5.49
CA PRO A 233 -26.77 9.44 4.64
C PRO A 233 -25.93 10.71 4.43
N ASP A 234 -26.09 11.75 5.25
CA ASP A 234 -25.23 12.91 5.16
C ASP A 234 -23.81 12.56 5.66
N PRO A 235 -22.76 13.18 5.11
CA PRO A 235 -21.39 12.91 5.54
C PRO A 235 -21.16 13.17 7.02
N PHE A 236 -20.06 12.62 7.55
CA PHE A 236 -19.67 12.90 8.93
C PHE A 236 -19.40 14.39 9.17
N PRO A 237 -19.64 14.91 10.39
CA PRO A 237 -19.25 16.27 10.76
C PRO A 237 -17.76 16.51 10.48
N PRO A 238 -17.36 17.64 9.86
CA PRO A 238 -15.98 17.87 9.43
C PRO A 238 -14.92 17.76 10.53
N ASP A 239 -15.30 18.01 11.79
CA ASP A 239 -14.44 17.96 12.98
C ASP A 239 -14.42 16.59 13.69
N SER A 240 -15.04 15.57 13.11
CA SER A 240 -15.10 14.22 13.67
C SER A 240 -14.00 13.30 13.15
N ILE A 241 -13.74 12.18 13.83
CA ILE A 241 -12.82 11.16 13.30
C ILE A 241 -13.43 10.50 12.05
N GLY A 242 -14.76 10.34 12.01
CA GLY A 242 -15.45 9.73 10.88
C GLY A 242 -15.23 10.49 9.57
N SER A 243 -15.17 11.83 9.58
CA SER A 243 -14.92 12.62 8.36
C SER A 243 -13.51 12.44 7.80
N VAL A 244 -12.55 11.99 8.63
CA VAL A 244 -11.19 11.68 8.20
C VAL A 244 -11.13 10.32 7.53
N VAL A 245 -11.90 9.34 8.04
CA VAL A 245 -11.84 7.93 7.61
C VAL A 245 -12.84 7.60 6.50
N ASP A 246 -13.96 8.32 6.41
CA ASP A 246 -14.94 8.27 5.31
C ASP A 246 -14.38 8.98 4.07
N GLY A 247 -13.40 8.35 3.43
CA GLY A 247 -12.65 8.97 2.33
C GLY A 247 -13.46 9.19 1.05
N ASN A 248 -14.62 8.52 0.91
CA ASN A 248 -15.54 8.79 -0.20
C ASN A 248 -16.67 9.79 0.19
N ASN A 249 -16.75 10.16 1.48
CA ASN A 249 -17.63 11.17 2.04
C ASN A 249 -19.12 10.87 1.79
N ASN A 250 -19.53 9.60 1.96
CA ASN A 250 -20.92 9.15 1.81
C ASN A 250 -21.66 8.97 3.16
N GLY A 251 -21.01 9.29 4.27
CA GLY A 251 -21.57 9.18 5.62
C GLY A 251 -21.47 7.78 6.23
N GLU A 252 -20.76 6.83 5.61
CA GLU A 252 -20.56 5.47 6.12
C GLU A 252 -19.13 4.99 5.89
N VAL A 253 -18.49 4.47 6.94
CA VAL A 253 -17.13 3.93 6.86
C VAL A 253 -17.20 2.46 6.42
N GLU A 254 -16.85 2.17 5.17
CA GLU A 254 -16.96 0.85 4.55
C GLU A 254 -15.78 0.49 3.63
N ILE A 255 -15.91 -0.61 2.89
CA ILE A 255 -14.86 -1.08 1.99
C ILE A 255 -14.57 -0.09 0.85
N ALA A 256 -15.55 0.73 0.46
CA ALA A 256 -15.40 1.75 -0.56
C ALA A 256 -14.32 2.77 -0.20
N ASP A 257 -14.07 3.00 1.10
CA ASP A 257 -13.05 3.90 1.63
C ASP A 257 -11.62 3.37 1.51
N LEU A 258 -11.41 2.14 1.03
CA LEU A 258 -10.08 1.72 0.56
C LEU A 258 -9.71 2.38 -0.78
N THR A 259 -10.71 2.74 -1.60
CA THR A 259 -10.48 3.29 -2.95
C THR A 259 -9.63 4.56 -2.92
N PRO A 260 -9.91 5.55 -2.04
CA PRO A 260 -9.11 6.75 -1.95
C PRO A 260 -7.67 6.51 -1.48
N ILE A 261 -7.40 5.50 -0.64
CA ILE A 261 -6.03 5.10 -0.26
C ILE A 261 -5.28 4.63 -1.52
N GLY A 262 -5.87 3.72 -2.29
CA GLY A 262 -5.21 3.20 -3.50
C GLY A 262 -5.05 4.23 -4.59
N GLN A 263 -6.02 5.14 -4.77
CA GLN A 263 -5.94 6.22 -5.76
C GLN A 263 -4.87 7.27 -5.44
N ASN A 264 -4.57 7.45 -4.16
CA ASN A 264 -3.60 8.44 -3.67
C ASN A 264 -2.36 7.77 -3.06
N TRP A 265 -2.06 6.52 -3.41
CA TRP A 265 -0.92 5.79 -2.85
C TRP A 265 0.37 6.60 -2.95
N GLU A 266 1.12 6.69 -1.85
CA GLU A 266 2.34 7.50 -1.69
C GLU A 266 2.16 9.01 -1.85
N ASN A 267 0.92 9.52 -1.94
CA ASN A 267 0.69 10.95 -1.90
C ASN A 267 1.09 11.51 -0.54
N SER A 268 1.85 12.59 -0.54
CA SER A 268 2.33 13.22 0.69
C SER A 268 2.17 14.72 0.70
N VAL A 269 1.86 15.26 1.88
CA VAL A 269 1.77 16.71 2.11
C VAL A 269 3.01 17.17 2.85
N THR A 270 3.89 17.90 2.15
CA THR A 270 5.10 18.48 2.75
C THR A 270 4.91 19.91 3.25
N GLY A 271 3.79 20.53 2.90
CA GLY A 271 3.39 21.87 3.32
C GLY A 271 2.33 22.47 2.40
N TRP A 272 1.91 23.70 2.72
CA TRP A 272 0.94 24.45 1.92
C TRP A 272 1.56 25.72 1.36
N ARG A 273 1.20 26.04 0.13
CA ARG A 273 1.46 27.36 -0.46
C ARG A 273 0.20 28.20 -0.32
N LEU A 274 0.29 29.30 0.41
CA LEU A 274 -0.81 30.22 0.59
C LEU A 274 -0.64 31.42 -0.35
N TYR A 275 -1.66 31.65 -1.17
CA TYR A 275 -1.68 32.74 -2.14
C TYR A 275 -2.73 33.79 -1.74
N ALA A 276 -2.40 35.06 -2.00
CA ALA A 276 -3.32 36.17 -1.90
C ALA A 276 -3.14 37.05 -3.14
N GLY A 277 -4.24 37.41 -3.79
CA GLY A 277 -4.22 38.11 -5.07
C GLY A 277 -5.62 38.22 -5.66
N ALA A 278 -5.71 38.76 -6.88
CA ALA A 278 -6.93 38.60 -7.66
C ALA A 278 -7.03 37.14 -8.14
N GLU A 279 -8.23 36.66 -8.44
CA GLU A 279 -8.45 35.30 -8.98
C GLU A 279 -7.64 35.04 -10.25
N ALA A 280 -7.40 36.08 -11.05
CA ALA A 280 -6.56 36.02 -12.25
C ALA A 280 -5.07 35.76 -11.96
N ASP A 281 -4.62 35.96 -10.72
CA ASP A 281 -3.23 35.74 -10.29
C ASP A 281 -3.01 34.33 -9.73
N TYR A 282 -4.07 33.52 -9.61
CA TYR A 282 -3.99 32.17 -9.04
C TYR A 282 -3.19 31.24 -9.96
N PRO A 283 -2.32 30.38 -9.39
CA PRO A 283 -1.55 29.43 -10.18
C PRO A 283 -2.47 28.41 -10.86
N GLU A 284 -2.16 28.06 -12.11
CA GLU A 284 -2.92 27.04 -12.85
C GLU A 284 -2.60 25.62 -12.35
N THR A 285 -1.40 25.42 -11.79
CA THR A 285 -0.94 24.16 -11.21
C THR A 285 -0.41 24.35 -9.79
N ALA A 286 -0.38 23.27 -8.99
CA ALA A 286 0.15 23.30 -7.63
C ALA A 286 1.65 23.68 -7.56
N THR A 287 2.38 23.60 -8.68
CA THR A 287 3.81 23.91 -8.75
C THR A 287 4.14 25.34 -9.16
N ASP A 288 3.19 26.08 -9.73
CA ASP A 288 3.46 27.44 -10.22
C ASP A 288 3.64 28.42 -9.06
N ASP A 289 4.37 29.50 -9.31
CA ASP A 289 4.50 30.63 -8.40
C ASP A 289 3.30 31.58 -8.53
N ASN A 290 3.02 32.36 -7.48
CA ASN A 290 1.94 33.36 -7.50
C ASN A 290 2.21 34.43 -8.56
N GLY A 291 1.24 34.71 -9.44
CA GLY A 291 1.37 35.76 -10.45
C GLY A 291 2.26 35.43 -11.65
N GLU A 292 2.52 34.15 -11.95
CA GLU A 292 3.04 33.74 -13.28
C GLU A 292 1.96 33.64 -14.37
N ALA A 293 0.70 33.92 -14.03
CA ALA A 293 -0.34 34.11 -15.05
C ALA A 293 0.02 35.32 -15.93
N GLN A 294 0.34 35.07 -17.20
CA GLN A 294 0.59 36.10 -18.23
C GLN A 294 -0.67 36.80 -18.69
#